data_AF-A0A183IUZ0-F1
#
_entry.id   AF-A0A183IUZ0-F1
#
_cell.length_a   1.000
_cell.length_b   1.000
_cell.length_c   1.000
_cell.angle_alpha   90.00
_cell.angle_beta   90.00
_cell.angle_gamma   90.00
#
_symmetry.space_group_name_H-M   'P 1'
#
loop_
_entity.id
_entity.type
_entity.pdbx_description
1 polymer ?
#
loop_
_entity_poly.entity_id
_entity_poly.type
_entity_poly.pdbx_seq_one_letter_code
_entity_poly.pdbx_strand_id
1 'polypeptide(L)'
;MTYNYEAGILLVLNPNLINTPNFPSDLKAKAKRWDEKAVAHLRTRRLEIIEHQKELHRIRRKESDISLMQNSIKQLETRVKYMITDKENIEQRVLANLNSELTQHRNEYDMYTPQMVDVENRMKEREKNIRDRQSRLNEVTDHVFTNFCSRIGVTNIRQYEEREVRFEQEKRKKLLEFDDHIGKLKNELDYQKSEDNRESEKKIELTKQQRVARKAELEEKENETNEVKKQLAQVQKEQTSIQKQISAMEAKIEHERSERHLLLQTCKMEDIKLPLDEQGSSSSSLHNQRRSQSSLPSGSASQDSSMPESTQEQYQRENMISVDYSLLTSELTAIDSKPEVQRVAEHLAKEISEMQEHLCQVAAPNSKADELLEGARERLAETSEEFEQAKRKAKKAKLEFEKIKKERCDRFNKCFEHVAGHIDGIYKSLSRNTSAQAYLVPENPEEPYLEGVSYNCVAPGKRFRAMDNLSGGEKALAALALLFAVHSYNAAPFFVLDEIDAALDNTNIGKVARFICEKSKENMQLIVISLKEETYNRADALVGIYPLMEEINCSQILTLDLTQYNDMVEETQATATGSESFRTTELSSIEMVR
;
A
#
# COMPACT_ATOMS: atom_id res chain seq x y z
N MET A 1 -51.41 -30.33 35.33
CA MET A 1 -52.30 -31.03 34.37
C MET A 1 -52.95 -32.19 35.09
N THR A 2 -54.13 -31.93 35.63
CA THR A 2 -55.07 -32.91 36.16
C THR A 2 -56.34 -32.65 35.36
N TYR A 3 -56.66 -33.57 34.46
CA TYR A 3 -57.81 -33.50 33.58
C TYR A 3 -59.08 -33.85 34.37
N ASN A 4 -59.97 -32.88 34.58
CA ASN A 4 -61.35 -33.14 34.99
C ASN A 4 -62.23 -33.09 33.75
N TYR A 5 -62.57 -34.27 33.22
CA TYR A 5 -63.68 -34.47 32.29
C TYR A 5 -64.81 -35.12 33.09
N GLU A 6 -65.91 -34.41 33.32
CA GLU A 6 -67.17 -35.00 33.76
C GLU A 6 -68.29 -34.72 32.75
N ALA A 7 -68.64 -35.82 32.07
CA ALA A 7 -69.96 -36.24 31.58
C ALA A 7 -70.94 -35.21 31.04
N GLY A 8 -70.95 -35.05 29.71
CA GLY A 8 -72.14 -34.64 28.97
C GLY A 8 -73.06 -35.82 28.71
N ILE A 9 -74.30 -35.76 29.21
CA ILE A 9 -75.39 -36.67 28.84
C ILE A 9 -76.17 -36.03 27.70
N LEU A 10 -76.01 -36.56 26.49
CA LEU A 10 -76.75 -36.17 25.30
C LEU A 10 -77.83 -37.24 25.05
N LEU A 11 -79.07 -36.93 25.44
CA LEU A 11 -80.25 -37.74 25.14
C LEU A 11 -80.62 -37.58 23.66
N VAL A 12 -80.13 -38.49 22.83
CA VAL A 12 -80.61 -38.69 21.46
C VAL A 12 -81.74 -39.72 21.51
N LEU A 13 -82.99 -39.24 21.47
CA LEU A 13 -84.16 -40.10 21.27
C LEU A 13 -84.18 -40.53 19.80
N ASN A 14 -83.92 -41.82 19.58
CA ASN A 14 -83.90 -42.47 18.28
C ASN A 14 -85.35 -42.67 17.77
N PRO A 15 -85.74 -42.13 16.60
CA PRO A 15 -87.12 -42.11 16.14
C PRO A 15 -87.45 -43.34 15.28
N ASN A 16 -87.37 -44.55 15.84
CA ASN A 16 -87.79 -45.78 15.14
C ASN A 16 -88.12 -46.93 16.11
N LEU A 17 -89.09 -46.74 16.99
CA LEU A 17 -89.75 -47.84 17.67
C LEU A 17 -91.27 -47.65 17.66
N ILE A 18 -91.91 -48.55 16.91
CA ILE A 18 -93.24 -49.12 17.13
C ILE A 18 -94.40 -48.36 16.47
N ASN A 19 -94.57 -48.71 15.18
CA ASN A 19 -95.88 -49.07 14.64
C ASN A 19 -96.66 -49.93 15.65
N THR A 20 -97.82 -49.46 16.11
CA THR A 20 -99.12 -50.17 16.10
C THR A 20 -100.20 -49.35 16.85
N PRO A 21 -101.50 -49.55 16.53
CA PRO A 21 -102.49 -48.48 16.50
C PRO A 21 -103.33 -48.40 17.78
N ASN A 22 -103.60 -47.18 18.24
CA ASN A 22 -104.90 -46.77 18.81
C ASN A 22 -104.87 -45.27 19.14
N PHE A 23 -105.41 -44.45 18.24
CA PHE A 23 -105.76 -43.06 18.51
C PHE A 23 -107.26 -42.96 18.75
N PRO A 24 -107.73 -42.40 19.88
CA PRO A 24 -109.04 -41.79 19.96
C PRO A 24 -108.94 -40.32 19.55
N SER A 25 -109.78 -39.96 18.59
CA SER A 25 -110.00 -38.64 18.02
C SER A 25 -110.60 -37.65 19.02
N ASP A 26 -109.77 -36.90 19.77
CA ASP A 26 -110.30 -35.77 20.57
C ASP A 26 -109.33 -34.60 20.85
N LEU A 27 -108.11 -34.60 20.32
CA LEU A 27 -107.15 -33.50 20.57
C LEU A 27 -107.18 -32.35 19.53
N LYS A 28 -107.95 -32.48 18.45
CA LYS A 28 -108.04 -31.41 17.42
C LYS A 28 -108.92 -30.22 17.85
N ALA A 29 -109.58 -30.30 19.02
CA ALA A 29 -110.51 -29.29 19.52
C ALA A 29 -109.97 -28.38 20.65
N LYS A 30 -108.68 -28.48 21.03
CA LYS A 30 -108.15 -27.84 22.27
C LYS A 30 -106.94 -26.88 22.12
N ALA A 31 -106.74 -26.24 20.98
CA ALA A 31 -105.77 -25.14 20.86
C ALA A 31 -106.49 -23.77 20.72
N LYS A 32 -106.75 -23.13 21.87
CA LYS A 32 -107.24 -21.73 21.98
C LYS A 32 -106.15 -20.74 21.53
N ARG A 33 -106.55 -19.69 20.81
CA ARG A 33 -105.75 -18.50 20.47
C ARG A 33 -105.16 -17.87 21.74
N TRP A 34 -103.89 -17.48 21.70
CA TRP A 34 -103.16 -16.91 22.84
C TRP A 34 -103.62 -15.49 23.15
N ASP A 35 -103.74 -15.18 24.45
CA ASP A 35 -104.20 -13.91 25.00
C ASP A 35 -103.16 -12.80 24.74
N GLU A 36 -103.59 -11.68 24.18
CA GLU A 36 -102.74 -10.63 23.62
C GLU A 36 -101.85 -9.97 24.68
N LYS A 37 -102.33 -9.93 25.93
CA LYS A 37 -101.55 -9.43 27.10
C LYS A 37 -100.38 -10.33 27.46
N ALA A 38 -100.53 -11.65 27.35
CA ALA A 38 -99.44 -12.59 27.64
C ALA A 38 -98.33 -12.48 26.57
N VAL A 39 -98.72 -12.28 25.30
CA VAL A 39 -97.78 -12.05 24.21
C VAL A 39 -97.04 -10.72 24.38
N ALA A 40 -97.72 -9.65 24.83
CA ALA A 40 -97.08 -8.38 25.13
C ALA A 40 -96.04 -8.52 26.25
N HIS A 41 -96.36 -9.21 27.35
CA HIS A 41 -95.44 -9.42 28.47
C HIS A 41 -94.20 -10.24 28.07
N LEU A 42 -94.38 -11.28 27.24
CA LEU A 42 -93.28 -12.07 26.68
C LEU A 42 -92.41 -11.25 25.72
N ARG A 43 -92.97 -10.28 24.99
CA ARG A 43 -92.20 -9.34 24.15
C ARG A 43 -91.35 -8.39 24.99
N THR A 44 -91.88 -7.83 26.07
CA THR A 44 -91.11 -6.98 26.99
C THR A 44 -89.97 -7.77 27.63
N ARG A 45 -90.26 -8.98 28.12
CA ARG A 45 -89.23 -9.85 28.72
C ARG A 45 -88.16 -10.26 27.72
N ARG A 46 -88.53 -10.51 26.46
CA ARG A 46 -87.58 -10.75 25.37
C ARG A 46 -86.68 -9.54 25.13
N LEU A 47 -87.22 -8.32 25.14
CA LEU A 47 -86.43 -7.09 24.98
C LEU A 47 -85.44 -6.90 26.13
N GLU A 48 -85.87 -7.11 27.38
CA GLU A 48 -84.98 -7.06 28.55
C GLU A 48 -83.85 -8.08 28.46
N ILE A 49 -84.13 -9.32 28.03
CA ILE A 49 -83.13 -10.38 27.88
C ILE A 49 -82.15 -10.03 26.75
N ILE A 50 -82.62 -9.47 25.63
CA ILE A 50 -81.77 -9.02 24.53
C ILE A 50 -80.85 -7.88 24.98
N GLU A 51 -81.35 -6.96 25.80
CA GLU A 51 -80.57 -5.85 26.34
C GLU A 51 -79.51 -6.33 27.35
N HIS A 52 -79.88 -7.23 28.27
CA HIS A 52 -78.92 -7.90 29.15
C HIS A 52 -77.86 -8.69 28.38
N GLN A 53 -78.23 -9.37 27.29
CA GLN A 53 -77.30 -10.10 26.44
C GLN A 53 -76.31 -9.16 25.75
N LYS A 54 -76.77 -7.99 25.28
CA LYS A 54 -75.89 -6.95 24.71
C LYS A 54 -74.91 -6.40 25.75
N GLU A 55 -75.37 -6.17 26.98
CA GLU A 55 -74.52 -5.69 28.08
C GLU A 55 -73.45 -6.73 28.46
N LEU A 56 -73.82 -8.01 28.55
CA LEU A 56 -72.89 -9.13 28.74
C LEU A 56 -71.86 -9.24 27.60
N HIS A 57 -72.27 -9.01 26.35
CA HIS A 57 -71.34 -9.00 25.21
C HIS A 57 -70.38 -7.80 25.27
N ARG A 58 -70.79 -6.65 25.81
CA ARG A 58 -69.89 -5.51 26.04
C ARG A 58 -68.86 -5.80 27.15
N ILE A 59 -69.27 -6.48 28.23
CA ILE A 59 -68.36 -6.88 29.31
C ILE A 59 -67.34 -7.91 28.80
N ARG A 60 -67.79 -8.91 28.02
CA ARG A 60 -66.91 -9.92 27.42
C ARG A 60 -65.84 -9.33 26.50
N ARG A 61 -66.14 -8.22 25.80
CA ARG A 61 -65.12 -7.50 24.99
C ARG A 61 -64.04 -6.84 25.84
N LYS A 62 -64.36 -6.38 27.06
CA LYS A 62 -63.36 -5.81 27.98
C LYS A 62 -62.47 -6.88 28.61
N GLU A 63 -62.91 -8.13 28.63
CA GLU A 63 -62.17 -9.26 29.21
C GLU A 63 -60.89 -9.58 28.41
N SER A 64 -60.91 -9.42 27.07
CA SER A 64 -59.69 -9.53 26.25
C SER A 64 -58.69 -8.42 26.55
N ASP A 65 -59.17 -7.20 26.75
CA ASP A 65 -58.31 -6.05 27.08
C ASP A 65 -57.68 -6.20 28.47
N ILE A 66 -58.44 -6.73 29.43
CA ILE A 66 -57.93 -7.08 30.77
C ILE A 66 -56.87 -8.17 30.68
N SER A 67 -57.07 -9.20 29.86
CA SER A 67 -56.07 -10.26 29.66
C SER A 67 -54.77 -9.72 29.04
N LEU A 68 -54.87 -8.81 28.07
CA LEU A 68 -53.71 -8.14 27.48
C LEU A 68 -52.97 -7.28 28.52
N MET A 69 -53.69 -6.49 29.32
CA MET A 69 -53.08 -5.69 30.40
C MET A 69 -52.42 -6.57 31.47
N GLN A 70 -53.03 -7.70 31.84
CA GLN A 70 -52.43 -8.66 32.78
C GLN A 70 -51.13 -9.27 32.24
N ASN A 71 -51.07 -9.58 30.94
CA ASN A 71 -49.85 -10.05 30.31
C ASN A 71 -48.76 -8.97 30.29
N SER A 72 -49.13 -7.72 29.98
CA SER A 72 -48.19 -6.58 30.05
C SER A 72 -47.67 -6.34 31.47
N ILE A 73 -48.53 -6.45 32.49
CA ILE A 73 -48.12 -6.35 33.91
C ILE A 73 -47.12 -7.45 34.25
N LYS A 74 -47.38 -8.71 33.88
CA LYS A 74 -46.44 -9.83 34.12
C LYS A 74 -45.09 -9.63 33.42
N GLN A 75 -45.10 -9.08 32.20
CA GLN A 75 -43.87 -8.75 31.47
C GLN A 75 -43.08 -7.63 32.17
N LEU A 76 -43.77 -6.61 32.68
CA LEU A 76 -43.13 -5.54 33.43
C LEU A 76 -42.60 -6.04 34.79
N GLU A 77 -43.34 -6.89 35.50
CA GLU A 77 -42.91 -7.51 36.77
C GLU A 77 -41.65 -8.35 36.60
N THR A 78 -41.60 -9.19 35.55
CA THR A 78 -40.40 -9.96 35.23
C THR A 78 -39.21 -9.06 34.89
N ARG A 79 -39.43 -8.00 34.13
CA ARG A 79 -38.40 -7.00 33.81
C ARG A 79 -37.89 -6.26 35.04
N VAL A 80 -38.77 -5.85 35.95
CA VAL A 80 -38.40 -5.24 37.25
C VAL A 80 -37.56 -6.22 38.07
N LYS A 81 -37.95 -7.50 38.13
CA LYS A 81 -37.16 -8.52 38.84
C LYS A 81 -35.74 -8.66 38.28
N TYR A 82 -35.59 -8.72 36.96
CA TYR A 82 -34.27 -8.75 36.34
C TYR A 82 -33.43 -7.50 36.65
N MET A 83 -34.04 -6.31 36.60
CA MET A 83 -33.33 -5.07 36.93
C MET A 83 -32.91 -4.99 38.40
N ILE A 84 -33.70 -5.52 39.33
CA ILE A 84 -33.33 -5.60 40.75
C ILE A 84 -32.12 -6.52 40.92
N THR A 85 -32.14 -7.72 40.32
CA THR A 85 -31.00 -8.64 40.40
C THR A 85 -29.74 -8.08 39.74
N ASP A 86 -29.90 -7.31 38.66
CA ASP A 86 -28.79 -6.67 37.96
C ASP A 86 -28.19 -5.53 38.80
N LYS A 87 -29.05 -4.71 39.41
CA LYS A 87 -28.64 -3.69 40.38
C LYS A 87 -27.87 -4.31 41.56
N GLU A 88 -28.39 -5.39 42.15
CA GLU A 88 -27.71 -6.09 43.26
C GLU A 88 -26.36 -6.66 42.83
N ASN A 89 -26.24 -7.21 41.63
CA ASN A 89 -24.96 -7.69 41.09
C ASN A 89 -23.96 -6.55 40.90
N ILE A 90 -24.40 -5.39 40.38
CA ILE A 90 -23.54 -4.21 40.21
C ILE A 90 -23.09 -3.67 41.57
N GLU A 91 -24.01 -3.56 42.54
CA GLU A 91 -23.70 -3.05 43.88
C GLU A 91 -22.79 -3.99 44.66
N GLN A 92 -23.02 -5.30 44.60
CA GLN A 92 -22.26 -6.26 45.42
C GLN A 92 -20.96 -6.71 44.78
N ARG A 93 -20.89 -6.84 43.45
CA ARG A 93 -19.68 -7.35 42.77
C ARG A 93 -18.86 -6.24 42.14
N VAL A 94 -19.49 -5.38 41.34
CA VAL A 94 -18.74 -4.38 40.56
C VAL A 94 -18.22 -3.28 41.48
N LEU A 95 -19.07 -2.71 42.34
CA LEU A 95 -18.63 -1.68 43.29
C LEU A 95 -17.67 -2.22 44.35
N ALA A 96 -17.84 -3.46 44.81
CA ALA A 96 -16.90 -4.08 45.75
C ALA A 96 -15.52 -4.28 45.13
N ASN A 97 -15.46 -4.78 43.88
CA ASN A 97 -14.21 -4.93 43.14
C ASN A 97 -13.54 -3.58 42.89
N LEU A 98 -14.30 -2.58 42.41
CA LEU A 98 -13.76 -1.22 42.20
C LEU A 98 -13.22 -0.61 43.50
N ASN A 99 -13.91 -0.80 44.62
CA ASN A 99 -13.43 -0.28 45.91
C ASN A 99 -12.15 -1.01 46.35
N SER A 100 -12.06 -2.31 46.13
CA SER A 100 -10.83 -3.08 46.41
C SER A 100 -9.66 -2.59 45.54
N GLU A 101 -9.88 -2.40 44.24
CA GLU A 101 -8.87 -1.85 43.31
C GLU A 101 -8.46 -0.43 43.72
N LEU A 102 -9.42 0.41 44.12
CA LEU A 102 -9.14 1.77 44.59
C LEU A 102 -8.31 1.75 45.88
N THR A 103 -8.59 0.83 46.82
CA THR A 103 -7.76 0.67 48.02
C THR A 103 -6.35 0.17 47.69
N GLN A 104 -6.21 -0.74 46.73
CA GLN A 104 -4.90 -1.23 46.30
C GLN A 104 -4.08 -0.10 45.68
N HIS A 105 -4.65 0.65 44.73
CA HIS A 105 -3.97 1.79 44.12
C HIS A 105 -3.64 2.89 45.13
N ARG A 106 -4.47 3.08 46.16
CA ARG A 106 -4.18 4.02 47.25
C ARG A 106 -2.99 3.57 48.09
N ASN A 107 -2.91 2.28 48.40
CA ASN A 107 -1.76 1.71 49.12
C ASN A 107 -0.48 1.78 48.29
N GLU A 108 -0.56 1.52 46.98
CA GLU A 108 0.56 1.69 46.05
C GLU A 108 1.01 3.17 46.02
N TYR A 109 0.07 4.11 45.93
CA TYR A 109 0.36 5.55 45.98
C TYR A 109 1.06 5.96 47.28
N ASP A 110 0.56 5.48 48.42
CA ASP A 110 1.15 5.76 49.74
C ASP A 110 2.54 5.12 49.90
N MET A 111 2.81 3.99 49.22
CA MET A 111 4.13 3.36 49.19
C MET A 111 5.13 4.12 48.31
N TYR A 112 4.70 4.64 47.16
CA TYR A 112 5.59 5.39 46.25
C TYR A 112 5.88 6.81 46.73
N THR A 113 4.98 7.42 47.49
CA THR A 113 5.15 8.77 48.04
C THR A 113 6.47 8.97 48.82
N PRO A 114 6.84 8.12 49.81
CA PRO A 114 8.11 8.27 50.51
C PRO A 114 9.33 7.98 49.62
N GLN A 115 9.21 7.08 48.63
CA GLN A 115 10.29 6.83 47.67
C GLN A 115 10.55 8.04 46.78
N MET A 116 9.49 8.74 46.35
CA MET A 116 9.62 9.98 45.58
C MET A 116 10.33 11.07 46.39
N VAL A 117 9.99 11.21 47.67
CA VAL A 117 10.64 12.18 48.57
C VAL A 117 12.12 11.84 48.77
N ASP A 118 12.47 10.56 48.95
CA ASP A 118 13.87 10.14 49.04
C ASP A 118 14.65 10.44 47.74
N VAL A 119 14.06 10.12 46.59
CA VAL A 119 14.66 10.43 45.28
C VAL A 119 14.84 11.94 45.10
N GLU A 120 13.85 12.76 45.48
CA GLU A 120 13.93 14.21 45.39
C GLU A 120 15.03 14.77 46.30
N ASN A 121 15.20 14.23 47.50
CA ASN A 121 16.29 14.61 48.41
C ASN A 121 17.66 14.25 47.83
N ARG A 122 17.82 13.04 47.27
CA ARG A 122 19.05 12.64 46.58
C ARG A 122 19.33 13.51 45.34
N MET A 123 18.30 13.92 44.62
CA MET A 123 18.44 14.84 43.49
C MET A 123 18.92 16.22 43.96
N LYS A 124 18.33 16.79 45.02
CA LYS A 124 18.77 18.06 45.61
C LYS A 124 20.22 18.00 46.10
N GLU A 125 20.63 16.89 46.70
CA GLU A 125 22.01 16.68 47.13
C GLU A 125 22.98 16.57 45.94
N ARG A 126 22.60 15.83 44.89
CA ARG A 126 23.37 15.74 43.64
C ARG A 126 23.47 17.09 42.93
N GLU A 127 22.39 17.87 42.87
CA GLU A 127 22.41 19.22 42.31
C GLU A 127 23.37 20.13 43.09
N LYS A 128 23.38 20.05 44.43
CA LYS A 128 24.36 20.78 45.24
C LYS A 128 25.79 20.36 44.90
N ASN A 129 26.05 19.07 44.82
CA ASN A 129 27.37 18.54 44.44
C ASN A 129 27.79 18.97 43.02
N ILE A 130 26.85 19.03 42.08
CA ILE A 130 27.09 19.54 40.72
C ILE A 130 27.44 21.02 40.79
N ARG A 131 26.66 21.84 41.52
CA ARG A 131 26.95 23.27 41.69
C ARG A 131 28.33 23.51 42.30
N ASP A 132 28.70 22.76 43.34
CA ASP A 132 29.99 22.90 44.01
C ASP A 132 31.16 22.50 43.08
N ARG A 133 31.01 21.41 42.33
CA ARG A 133 31.99 21.00 41.30
C ARG A 133 32.08 21.99 40.17
N GLN A 134 30.95 22.57 39.75
CA GLN A 134 30.92 23.56 38.70
C GLN A 134 31.56 24.87 39.15
N SER A 135 31.38 25.30 40.41
CA SER A 135 32.13 26.43 40.98
C SER A 135 33.64 26.18 40.96
N ARG A 136 34.09 24.98 41.34
CA ARG A 136 35.52 24.62 41.27
C ARG A 136 36.05 24.59 39.85
N LEU A 137 35.28 24.02 38.91
CA LEU A 137 35.64 24.05 37.49
C LEU A 137 35.74 25.50 37.01
N ASN A 138 34.78 26.34 37.41
CA ASN A 138 34.72 27.74 37.06
C ASN A 138 35.96 28.50 37.54
N GLU A 139 36.35 28.32 38.80
CA GLU A 139 37.57 28.90 39.40
C GLU A 139 38.83 28.46 38.63
N VAL A 140 38.95 27.17 38.29
CA VAL A 140 40.09 26.66 37.52
C VAL A 140 40.08 27.22 36.10
N THR A 141 38.93 27.28 35.43
CA THR A 141 38.83 27.85 34.08
C THR A 141 39.16 29.33 34.06
N ASP A 142 38.68 30.10 35.05
CA ASP A 142 38.93 31.54 35.11
C ASP A 142 40.43 31.81 35.39
N HIS A 143 41.11 30.94 36.14
CA HIS A 143 42.57 30.98 36.32
C HIS A 143 43.37 30.57 35.07
N VAL A 144 42.93 29.54 34.34
CA VAL A 144 43.63 29.08 33.12
C VAL A 144 43.49 30.10 31.98
N PHE A 145 42.31 30.70 31.84
CA PHE A 145 42.00 31.61 30.74
C PHE A 145 42.19 33.10 31.09
N THR A 146 42.72 33.46 32.27
CA THR A 146 42.88 34.86 32.70
C THR A 146 43.64 35.70 31.67
N ASN A 147 44.77 35.18 31.16
CA ASN A 147 45.60 35.85 30.15
C ASN A 147 44.88 36.00 28.80
N PHE A 148 44.03 35.03 28.43
CA PHE A 148 43.25 35.05 27.19
C PHE A 148 42.10 36.06 27.29
N CYS A 149 41.37 36.05 28.40
CA CYS A 149 40.28 36.98 28.72
C CYS A 149 40.76 38.44 28.75
N SER A 150 41.93 38.71 29.36
CA SER A 150 42.55 40.05 29.34
C SER A 150 42.94 40.53 27.93
N ARG A 151 43.29 39.61 27.02
CA ARG A 151 43.69 39.95 25.64
C ARG A 151 42.49 40.27 24.74
N ILE A 152 41.34 39.65 24.97
CA ILE A 152 40.10 39.85 24.19
C ILE A 152 39.17 40.88 24.84
N GLY A 153 39.44 41.31 26.08
CA GLY A 153 38.66 42.33 26.78
C GLY A 153 37.33 41.81 27.32
N VAL A 154 37.29 40.55 27.74
CA VAL A 154 36.11 39.87 28.30
C VAL A 154 36.44 39.43 29.71
N THR A 155 35.51 39.54 30.66
CA THR A 155 35.82 39.26 32.08
C THR A 155 36.10 37.79 32.35
N ASN A 156 35.32 36.88 31.77
CA ASN A 156 35.49 35.41 31.88
C ASN A 156 35.25 34.72 30.53
N ILE A 157 35.83 33.53 30.31
CA ILE A 157 35.74 32.76 29.05
C ILE A 157 34.29 32.45 28.64
N ARG A 158 33.39 32.31 29.61
CA ARG A 158 31.96 32.02 29.36
C ARG A 158 31.21 33.15 28.66
N GLN A 159 31.58 34.41 28.90
CA GLN A 159 30.97 35.53 28.17
C GLN A 159 31.39 35.55 26.70
N TYR A 160 32.56 35.00 26.39
CA TYR A 160 33.01 34.82 25.01
C TYR A 160 32.28 33.65 24.35
N GLU A 161 32.20 32.50 25.03
CA GLU A 161 31.44 31.32 24.56
C GLU A 161 29.94 31.64 24.38
N GLU A 162 29.31 32.37 25.30
CA GLU A 162 27.90 32.74 25.18
C GLU A 162 27.66 33.70 24.01
N ARG A 163 28.62 34.58 23.69
CA ARG A 163 28.55 35.44 22.50
C ARG A 163 28.70 34.64 21.20
N GLU A 164 29.68 33.73 21.14
CA GLU A 164 29.90 32.86 19.97
C GLU A 164 28.72 31.91 19.75
N VAL A 165 28.20 31.27 20.80
CA VAL A 165 27.03 30.39 20.73
C VAL A 165 25.78 31.17 20.29
N ARG A 166 25.56 32.39 20.80
CA ARG A 166 24.45 33.24 20.31
C ARG A 166 24.64 33.61 18.84
N PHE A 167 25.85 33.94 18.41
CA PHE A 167 26.14 34.26 17.03
C PHE A 167 25.89 33.06 16.10
N GLU A 168 26.28 31.85 16.51
CA GLU A 168 25.96 30.60 15.80
C GLU A 168 24.46 30.30 15.77
N GLN A 169 23.75 30.51 16.88
CA GLN A 169 22.30 30.34 16.95
C GLN A 169 21.57 31.34 16.05
N GLU A 170 21.97 32.62 16.03
CA GLU A 170 21.42 33.63 15.14
C GLU A 170 21.72 33.30 13.67
N LYS A 171 22.95 32.87 13.35
CA LYS A 171 23.31 32.41 12.00
C LYS A 171 22.45 31.23 11.57
N ARG A 172 22.24 30.25 12.45
CA ARG A 172 21.40 29.07 12.17
C ARG A 172 19.94 29.43 11.99
N LYS A 173 19.43 30.38 12.80
CA LYS A 173 18.08 30.91 12.65
C LYS A 173 17.90 31.63 11.31
N LYS A 174 18.86 32.47 10.91
CA LYS A 174 18.85 33.12 9.59
C LYS A 174 18.94 32.14 8.43
N LEU A 175 19.74 31.07 8.56
CA LEU A 175 19.79 30.01 7.55
C LEU A 175 18.43 29.32 7.40
N LEU A 176 17.76 29.01 8.51
CA LEU A 176 16.42 28.42 8.50
C LEU A 176 15.39 29.36 7.86
N GLU A 177 15.47 30.66 8.16
CA GLU A 177 14.63 31.69 7.53
C GLU A 177 14.91 31.78 6.03
N PHE A 178 16.17 31.70 5.58
CA PHE A 178 16.50 31.68 4.15
C PHE A 178 16.03 30.41 3.45
N ASP A 179 16.13 29.25 4.09
CA ASP A 179 15.60 28.00 3.54
C ASP A 179 14.08 28.03 3.37
N ASP A 180 13.36 28.62 4.34
CA ASP A 180 11.91 28.82 4.24
C ASP A 180 11.55 29.81 3.11
N HIS A 181 12.31 30.89 2.94
CA HIS A 181 12.14 31.80 1.80
C HIS A 181 12.44 31.11 0.46
N ILE A 182 13.48 30.29 0.38
CA ILE A 182 13.81 29.50 -0.81
C ILE A 182 12.69 28.51 -1.11
N GLY A 183 12.13 27.85 -0.08
CA GLY A 183 10.98 26.96 -0.22
C GLY A 183 9.75 27.68 -0.77
N LYS A 184 9.42 28.86 -0.22
CA LYS A 184 8.32 29.71 -0.71
C LYS A 184 8.53 30.15 -2.16
N LEU A 185 9.73 30.63 -2.49
CA LEU A 185 10.06 31.05 -3.86
C LEU A 185 10.06 29.88 -4.85
N LYS A 186 10.49 28.69 -4.44
CA LYS A 186 10.39 27.48 -5.28
C LYS A 186 8.95 27.09 -5.55
N ASN A 187 8.10 27.10 -4.51
CA ASN A 187 6.68 26.79 -4.68
C ASN A 187 5.97 27.84 -5.56
N GLU A 188 6.28 29.12 -5.39
CA GLU A 188 5.77 30.21 -6.24
C GLU A 188 6.24 30.04 -7.70
N LEU A 189 7.53 29.70 -7.90
CA LEU A 189 8.10 29.44 -9.22
C LEU A 189 7.45 28.23 -9.89
N ASP A 190 7.23 27.15 -9.15
CA ASP A 190 6.59 25.95 -9.69
C ASP A 190 5.11 26.18 -10.00
N TYR A 191 4.42 26.97 -9.17
CA TYR A 191 3.06 27.42 -9.45
C TYR A 191 3.00 28.27 -10.71
N GLN A 192 3.86 29.29 -10.85
CA GLN A 192 3.93 30.13 -12.04
C GLN A 192 4.30 29.33 -13.29
N LYS A 193 5.28 28.41 -13.20
CA LYS A 193 5.61 27.50 -14.31
C LYS A 193 4.43 26.61 -14.70
N SER A 194 3.64 26.14 -13.73
CA SER A 194 2.47 25.31 -14.02
C SER A 194 1.35 26.11 -14.70
N GLU A 195 1.13 27.37 -14.28
CA GLU A 195 0.17 28.27 -14.94
C GLU A 195 0.66 28.68 -16.33
N ASP A 196 1.94 29.03 -16.49
CA ASP A 196 2.56 29.35 -17.79
C ASP A 196 2.51 28.15 -18.75
N ASN A 197 2.78 26.95 -18.26
CA ASN A 197 2.64 25.71 -19.04
C ASN A 197 1.17 25.49 -19.43
N ARG A 198 0.23 25.72 -18.52
CA ARG A 198 -1.21 25.54 -18.82
C ARG A 198 -1.72 26.59 -19.81
N GLU A 199 -1.26 27.83 -19.70
CA GLU A 199 -1.64 28.91 -20.62
C GLU A 199 -0.98 28.71 -22.00
N SER A 200 0.29 28.30 -22.02
CA SER A 200 0.99 27.96 -23.27
C SER A 200 0.39 26.73 -23.93
N GLU A 201 0.01 25.69 -23.19
CA GLU A 201 -0.72 24.53 -23.72
C GLU A 201 -2.05 24.94 -24.36
N LYS A 202 -2.85 25.78 -23.68
CA LYS A 202 -4.10 26.31 -24.24
C LYS A 202 -3.86 27.16 -25.48
N LYS A 203 -2.84 28.02 -25.48
CA LYS A 203 -2.44 28.82 -26.65
C LYS A 203 -1.97 27.93 -27.79
N ILE A 204 -1.21 26.88 -27.51
CA ILE A 204 -0.75 25.91 -28.51
C ILE A 204 -1.95 25.16 -29.09
N GLU A 205 -2.90 24.73 -28.26
CA GLU A 205 -4.08 23.99 -28.71
C GLU A 205 -5.01 24.87 -29.56
N LEU A 206 -5.26 26.11 -29.13
CA LEU A 206 -5.99 27.11 -29.93
C LEU A 206 -5.27 27.41 -31.25
N THR A 207 -3.94 27.58 -31.20
CA THR A 207 -3.13 27.85 -32.40
C THR A 207 -3.12 26.64 -33.33
N LYS A 208 -3.10 25.40 -32.82
CA LYS A 208 -3.25 24.18 -33.61
C LYS A 208 -4.60 24.13 -34.29
N GLN A 209 -5.68 24.42 -33.57
CA GLN A 209 -7.03 24.47 -34.15
C GLN A 209 -7.14 25.54 -35.23
N GLN A 210 -6.62 26.76 -34.97
CA GLN A 210 -6.55 27.83 -35.97
C GLN A 210 -5.66 27.45 -37.15
N ARG A 211 -4.56 26.72 -36.93
CA ARG A 211 -3.68 26.24 -38.00
C ARG A 211 -4.36 25.17 -38.83
N VAL A 212 -5.13 24.27 -38.23
CA VAL A 212 -5.92 23.28 -38.96
C VAL A 212 -7.02 23.96 -39.78
N ALA A 213 -7.74 24.92 -39.21
CA ALA A 213 -8.76 25.70 -39.92
C ALA A 213 -8.15 26.52 -41.06
N ARG A 214 -7.07 27.28 -40.81
CA ARG A 214 -6.35 28.00 -41.86
C ARG A 214 -5.72 27.08 -42.89
N LYS A 215 -5.26 25.88 -42.51
CA LYS A 215 -4.74 24.91 -43.46
C LYS A 215 -5.86 24.36 -44.34
N ALA A 216 -7.05 24.12 -43.81
CA ALA A 216 -8.21 23.72 -44.60
C ALA A 216 -8.66 24.85 -45.55
N GLU A 217 -8.73 26.10 -45.08
CA GLU A 217 -9.01 27.27 -45.93
C GLU A 217 -7.92 27.49 -46.98
N LEU A 218 -6.65 27.27 -46.62
CA LEU A 218 -5.52 27.38 -47.53
C LEU A 218 -5.52 26.22 -48.54
N GLU A 219 -5.89 25.00 -48.16
CA GLU A 219 -6.07 23.88 -49.09
C GLU A 219 -7.24 24.16 -50.05
N GLU A 220 -8.34 24.74 -49.56
CA GLU A 220 -9.47 25.15 -50.42
C GLU A 220 -9.05 26.27 -51.38
N LYS A 221 -8.36 27.31 -50.89
CA LYS A 221 -7.85 28.40 -51.73
C LYS A 221 -6.68 27.97 -52.62
N GLU A 222 -5.87 27.01 -52.21
CA GLU A 222 -4.85 26.39 -53.05
C GLU A 222 -5.51 25.57 -54.13
N ASN A 223 -6.59 24.85 -53.85
CA ASN A 223 -7.35 24.13 -54.87
C ASN A 223 -7.99 25.12 -55.86
N GLU A 224 -8.65 26.17 -55.40
CA GLU A 224 -9.19 27.23 -56.27
C GLU A 224 -8.09 27.93 -57.08
N THR A 225 -6.98 28.32 -56.45
CA THR A 225 -5.87 28.96 -57.14
C THR A 225 -5.10 28.00 -58.03
N ASN A 226 -5.07 26.70 -57.75
CA ASN A 226 -4.52 25.68 -58.63
C ASN A 226 -5.43 25.45 -59.82
N GLU A 227 -6.75 25.49 -59.64
CA GLU A 227 -7.72 25.45 -60.74
C GLU A 227 -7.55 26.67 -61.64
N VAL A 228 -7.48 27.87 -61.06
CA VAL A 228 -7.24 29.12 -61.78
C VAL A 228 -5.84 29.19 -62.38
N LYS A 229 -4.80 28.71 -61.69
CA LYS A 229 -3.43 28.61 -62.23
C LYS A 229 -3.35 27.56 -63.32
N LYS A 230 -4.13 26.49 -63.27
CA LYS A 230 -4.19 25.48 -64.33
C LYS A 230 -4.87 26.08 -65.56
N GLN A 231 -5.95 26.84 -65.38
CA GLN A 231 -6.56 27.62 -66.46
C GLN A 231 -5.62 28.71 -66.99
N LEU A 232 -4.95 29.46 -66.12
CA LEU A 232 -4.00 30.51 -66.51
C LEU A 232 -2.75 29.92 -67.15
N ALA A 233 -2.22 28.80 -66.67
CA ALA A 233 -1.07 28.10 -67.24
C ALA A 233 -1.45 27.40 -68.54
N GLN A 234 -2.71 27.00 -68.71
CA GLN A 234 -3.25 26.53 -69.98
C GLN A 234 -3.28 27.70 -70.97
N VAL A 235 -3.87 28.84 -70.59
CA VAL A 235 -3.94 30.05 -71.42
C VAL A 235 -2.56 30.65 -71.67
N GLN A 236 -1.64 30.63 -70.70
CA GLN A 236 -0.26 31.09 -70.85
C GLN A 236 0.57 30.08 -71.62
N LYS A 237 0.36 28.77 -71.50
CA LYS A 237 0.97 27.78 -72.40
C LYS A 237 0.47 27.99 -73.81
N GLU A 238 -0.80 28.28 -74.02
CA GLU A 238 -1.33 28.57 -75.35
C GLU A 238 -0.77 29.90 -75.86
N GLN A 239 -0.76 30.96 -75.05
CA GLN A 239 -0.22 32.26 -75.41
C GLN A 239 1.29 32.22 -75.62
N THR A 240 2.07 31.56 -74.77
CA THR A 240 3.53 31.42 -74.92
C THR A 240 3.90 30.34 -75.93
N SER A 241 3.07 29.32 -76.16
CA SER A 241 3.26 28.40 -77.27
C SER A 241 3.00 29.14 -78.57
N ILE A 242 1.96 29.96 -78.67
CA ILE A 242 1.69 30.78 -79.86
C ILE A 242 2.77 31.85 -80.01
N GLN A 243 3.16 32.55 -78.95
CA GLN A 243 4.19 33.59 -79.01
C GLN A 243 5.60 33.02 -79.23
N LYS A 244 5.95 31.86 -78.64
CA LYS A 244 7.20 31.15 -78.96
C LYS A 244 7.11 30.47 -80.31
N GLN A 245 5.96 30.00 -80.77
CA GLN A 245 5.84 29.48 -82.14
C GLN A 245 6.02 30.63 -83.13
N ILE A 246 5.48 31.82 -82.87
CA ILE A 246 5.69 33.00 -83.71
C ILE A 246 7.13 33.48 -83.61
N SER A 247 7.63 33.82 -82.42
CA SER A 247 9.00 34.33 -82.25
C SER A 247 10.07 33.27 -82.50
N ALA A 248 9.84 31.98 -82.30
CA ALA A 248 10.76 30.94 -82.72
C ALA A 248 10.58 30.55 -84.18
N MET A 249 9.42 30.75 -84.83
CA MET A 249 9.39 30.65 -86.29
C MET A 249 10.12 31.84 -86.92
N GLU A 250 9.93 33.06 -86.41
CA GLU A 250 10.63 34.25 -86.88
C GLU A 250 12.13 34.19 -86.57
N ALA A 251 12.51 33.84 -85.34
CA ALA A 251 13.90 33.68 -84.95
C ALA A 251 14.53 32.42 -85.54
N LYS A 252 13.80 31.30 -85.75
CA LYS A 252 14.36 30.18 -86.53
C LYS A 252 14.49 30.54 -87.99
N ILE A 253 13.55 31.26 -88.60
CA ILE A 253 13.71 31.69 -89.99
C ILE A 253 14.92 32.61 -90.11
N GLU A 254 15.10 33.55 -89.17
CA GLU A 254 16.23 34.50 -89.18
C GLU A 254 17.56 33.84 -88.76
N HIS A 255 17.54 32.94 -87.79
CA HIS A 255 18.70 32.17 -87.33
C HIS A 255 19.09 31.09 -88.34
N GLU A 256 18.17 30.37 -88.97
CA GLU A 256 18.49 29.44 -90.06
C GLU A 256 19.01 30.21 -91.28
N ARG A 257 18.51 31.42 -91.56
CA ARG A 257 19.09 32.31 -92.59
C ARG A 257 20.49 32.79 -92.22
N SER A 258 20.70 33.20 -90.98
CA SER A 258 21.98 33.68 -90.44
C SER A 258 23.02 32.56 -90.26
N GLU A 259 22.64 31.40 -89.74
CA GLU A 259 23.49 30.21 -89.64
C GLU A 259 23.82 29.69 -91.01
N ARG A 260 22.85 29.60 -91.93
CA ARG A 260 23.14 29.22 -93.31
C ARG A 260 24.10 30.20 -93.98
N HIS A 261 23.91 31.51 -93.75
CA HIS A 261 24.82 32.55 -94.22
C HIS A 261 26.23 32.38 -93.65
N LEU A 262 26.34 32.22 -92.34
CA LEU A 262 27.59 32.05 -91.63
C LEU A 262 28.30 30.73 -92.00
N LEU A 263 27.53 29.66 -92.22
CA LEU A 263 28.03 28.33 -92.61
C LEU A 263 28.50 28.32 -94.07
N LEU A 264 27.78 28.96 -94.99
CA LEU A 264 28.22 29.16 -96.37
C LEU A 264 29.42 30.11 -96.45
N GLN A 265 29.50 31.12 -95.58
CA GLN A 265 30.62 32.04 -95.47
C GLN A 265 31.87 31.36 -94.88
N THR A 266 31.72 30.55 -93.83
CA THR A 266 32.82 29.75 -93.25
C THR A 266 33.30 28.68 -94.23
N CYS A 267 32.39 27.98 -94.93
CA CYS A 267 32.80 27.05 -96.00
C CYS A 267 33.55 27.75 -97.15
N LYS A 268 33.21 29.01 -97.46
CA LYS A 268 33.90 29.84 -98.46
C LYS A 268 35.25 30.40 -97.96
N MET A 269 35.39 30.64 -96.67
CA MET A 269 36.63 31.13 -96.04
C MET A 269 37.63 30.00 -95.74
N GLU A 270 37.13 28.80 -95.44
CA GLU A 270 37.91 27.60 -95.13
C GLU A 270 38.12 26.70 -96.37
N ASP A 271 37.71 27.19 -97.55
CA ASP A 271 37.82 26.50 -98.86
C ASP A 271 37.23 25.07 -98.86
N ILE A 272 36.20 24.87 -98.03
CA ILE A 272 35.47 23.61 -97.89
C ILE A 272 34.57 23.46 -99.12
N LYS A 273 34.97 22.57 -100.04
CA LYS A 273 34.17 22.23 -101.22
C LYS A 273 32.91 21.48 -100.80
N LEU A 274 31.80 22.22 -100.71
CA LEU A 274 30.47 21.64 -100.51
C LEU A 274 30.05 20.86 -101.77
N PRO A 275 29.63 19.59 -101.66
CA PRO A 275 29.04 18.84 -102.77
C PRO A 275 27.64 19.38 -103.09
N LEU A 276 27.51 20.05 -104.24
CA LEU A 276 26.29 20.72 -104.70
C LEU A 276 25.58 19.92 -105.81
N ASP A 277 24.26 20.02 -105.88
CA ASP A 277 23.41 19.31 -106.87
C ASP A 277 23.33 20.05 -108.24
N GLU A 278 23.26 19.31 -109.36
CA GLU A 278 23.54 19.83 -110.73
C GLU A 278 22.51 20.85 -111.27
N GLN A 279 21.33 21.01 -110.65
CA GLN A 279 20.24 21.87 -111.15
C GLN A 279 20.28 23.33 -110.63
N GLY A 280 21.09 23.63 -109.62
CA GLY A 280 21.13 24.96 -108.98
C GLY A 280 21.92 26.05 -109.73
N SER A 281 22.65 25.70 -110.78
CA SER A 281 23.61 26.62 -111.43
C SER A 281 23.00 27.52 -112.53
N SER A 282 21.84 27.17 -113.09
CA SER A 282 21.33 27.76 -114.34
C SER A 282 20.51 29.06 -114.21
N SER A 283 20.17 29.52 -113.00
CA SER A 283 19.29 30.69 -112.80
C SER A 283 20.02 32.04 -112.71
N SER A 284 21.35 32.05 -112.66
CA SER A 284 22.16 33.27 -112.49
C SER A 284 22.36 34.12 -113.77
N SER A 285 21.91 33.65 -114.94
CA SER A 285 22.23 34.29 -116.24
C SER A 285 21.16 35.21 -116.86
N LEU A 286 19.99 35.43 -116.23
CA LEU A 286 18.84 36.10 -116.88
C LEU A 286 18.70 37.63 -116.68
N HIS A 287 19.60 38.33 -115.97
CA HIS A 287 19.38 39.74 -115.61
C HIS A 287 20.12 40.80 -116.46
N ASN A 288 20.87 40.43 -117.51
CA ASN A 288 21.76 41.37 -118.21
C ASN A 288 21.17 42.09 -119.44
N GLN A 289 19.85 42.10 -119.67
CA GLN A 289 19.28 42.46 -120.99
C GLN A 289 18.19 43.56 -121.03
N ARG A 290 18.23 44.59 -120.16
CA ARG A 290 17.30 45.74 -120.24
C ARG A 290 17.94 47.12 -120.01
N ARG A 291 19.08 47.40 -120.65
CA ARG A 291 19.75 48.71 -120.57
C ARG A 291 20.16 49.23 -121.96
N SER A 292 19.19 49.72 -122.75
CA SER A 292 19.47 50.48 -123.98
C SER A 292 18.22 51.15 -124.58
N GLN A 293 18.00 52.43 -124.27
CA GLN A 293 17.59 53.51 -125.22
C GLN A 293 17.52 54.90 -124.52
N SER A 294 18.25 55.86 -125.11
CA SER A 294 18.24 57.35 -125.11
C SER A 294 17.04 58.11 -124.49
N SER A 295 17.08 59.37 -124.02
CA SER A 295 18.07 60.46 -123.94
C SER A 295 17.47 61.65 -123.13
N LEU A 296 18.33 62.40 -122.41
CA LEU A 296 18.15 63.57 -121.52
C LEU A 296 17.46 64.83 -122.11
N PRO A 297 17.26 65.96 -121.37
CA PRO A 297 17.28 66.20 -119.90
C PRO A 297 16.18 67.17 -119.37
N SER A 298 15.86 67.07 -118.07
CA SER A 298 15.85 68.20 -117.10
C SER A 298 14.88 67.94 -115.95
N GLY A 299 15.39 68.05 -114.72
CA GLY A 299 14.57 68.22 -113.52
C GLY A 299 14.59 67.04 -112.54
N SER A 300 15.09 67.34 -111.33
CA SER A 300 14.82 66.72 -110.02
C SER A 300 15.42 65.35 -109.63
N ALA A 301 16.13 65.40 -108.49
CA ALA A 301 16.22 64.44 -107.37
C ALA A 301 16.95 63.08 -107.54
N SER A 302 17.99 62.87 -106.72
CA SER A 302 18.42 61.62 -106.03
C SER A 302 19.93 61.75 -105.71
N GLN A 303 20.39 61.81 -104.45
CA GLN A 303 20.42 60.77 -103.42
C GLN A 303 21.31 59.59 -103.84
N ASP A 304 22.64 59.78 -103.70
CA ASP A 304 23.66 58.75 -103.85
C ASP A 304 24.13 58.33 -102.45
N SER A 305 23.33 57.46 -101.85
CA SER A 305 23.65 56.73 -100.63
C SER A 305 24.05 55.31 -101.04
N SER A 306 25.35 55.00 -101.00
CA SER A 306 25.84 53.61 -100.92
C SER A 306 25.47 53.06 -99.55
N MET A 307 24.18 52.77 -99.41
CA MET A 307 23.65 52.03 -98.28
C MET A 307 24.24 50.61 -98.33
N PRO A 308 24.56 49.99 -97.18
CA PRO A 308 24.88 48.57 -97.16
C PRO A 308 23.73 47.81 -97.85
N GLU A 309 24.05 46.86 -98.73
CA GLU A 309 23.04 45.89 -99.20
C GLU A 309 22.30 45.38 -97.96
N SER A 310 20.98 45.44 -97.98
CA SER A 310 20.20 44.97 -96.84
C SER A 310 20.52 43.48 -96.64
N THR A 311 20.85 43.07 -95.41
CA THR A 311 21.07 41.68 -95.00
C THR A 311 20.00 40.72 -95.57
N GLN A 312 18.81 41.27 -95.80
CA GLN A 312 17.65 40.61 -96.35
C GLN A 312 17.75 40.25 -97.85
N GLU A 313 18.47 41.01 -98.67
CA GLU A 313 18.72 40.67 -100.10
C GLU A 313 19.78 39.57 -100.24
N GLN A 314 20.70 39.48 -99.27
CA GLN A 314 21.75 38.46 -99.22
C GLN A 314 21.21 37.07 -98.84
N TYR A 315 20.35 37.00 -97.81
CA TYR A 315 19.66 35.74 -97.44
C TYR A 315 18.77 35.18 -98.55
N GLN A 316 18.23 36.03 -99.43
CA GLN A 316 17.39 35.58 -100.55
C GLN A 316 18.20 34.82 -101.62
N ARG A 317 19.45 35.24 -101.89
CA ARG A 317 20.35 34.53 -102.80
C ARG A 317 20.79 33.18 -102.24
N GLU A 318 21.08 33.13 -100.95
CA GLU A 318 21.61 31.92 -100.30
C GLU A 318 20.61 30.81 -100.16
N ASN A 319 19.30 31.09 -100.12
CA ASN A 319 18.26 30.05 -100.15
C ASN A 319 18.24 29.19 -101.42
N MET A 320 19.01 29.53 -102.46
CA MET A 320 19.04 28.80 -103.74
C MET A 320 20.12 27.69 -103.83
N ILE A 321 20.81 27.36 -102.74
CA ILE A 321 21.95 26.38 -102.70
C ILE A 321 21.52 25.03 -102.06
N SER A 322 21.86 23.87 -102.64
CA SER A 322 21.48 22.53 -102.11
C SER A 322 22.72 21.64 -101.90
N VAL A 323 22.78 20.85 -100.80
CA VAL A 323 23.97 20.09 -100.31
C VAL A 323 23.67 18.59 -100.10
N ASP A 324 24.63 17.70 -100.41
CA ASP A 324 24.53 16.22 -100.29
C ASP A 324 24.98 15.65 -98.91
N TYR A 325 24.27 14.64 -98.35
CA TYR A 325 24.39 14.13 -96.96
C TYR A 325 24.74 12.63 -96.80
N SER A 326 25.31 12.00 -97.83
CA SER A 326 25.52 10.55 -97.95
C SER A 326 26.48 9.85 -96.93
N LEU A 327 27.01 10.53 -95.90
CA LEU A 327 28.11 10.02 -95.03
C LEU A 327 27.78 9.75 -93.52
N LEU A 328 26.56 9.94 -93.02
CA LEU A 328 26.17 9.76 -91.60
C LEU A 328 25.44 8.40 -91.32
N THR A 329 25.42 7.91 -90.06
CA THR A 329 24.76 6.63 -89.67
C THR A 329 23.24 6.74 -89.53
N SER A 330 22.50 5.72 -90.00
CA SER A 330 21.04 5.72 -90.19
C SER A 330 20.20 6.25 -89.02
N GLU A 331 20.57 5.98 -87.76
CA GLU A 331 19.81 6.42 -86.58
C GLU A 331 20.02 7.89 -86.22
N LEU A 332 21.14 8.50 -86.63
CA LEU A 332 21.45 9.92 -86.40
C LEU A 332 21.14 10.77 -87.64
N THR A 333 21.20 10.21 -88.86
CA THR A 333 20.65 10.83 -90.09
C THR A 333 19.14 10.83 -90.14
N ALA A 334 18.46 9.92 -89.43
CA ALA A 334 17.00 9.90 -89.37
C ALA A 334 16.45 10.96 -88.39
N ILE A 335 17.32 11.67 -87.67
CA ILE A 335 16.93 12.74 -86.75
C ILE A 335 16.85 14.05 -87.54
N ASP A 336 15.73 14.25 -88.21
CA ASP A 336 15.48 15.42 -89.07
C ASP A 336 15.06 16.69 -88.30
N SER A 337 15.22 16.67 -86.98
CA SER A 337 14.55 17.57 -86.07
C SER A 337 15.54 18.12 -85.05
N LYS A 338 15.95 19.40 -85.22
CA LYS A 338 16.56 20.23 -84.14
C LYS A 338 15.86 20.00 -82.77
N PRO A 339 14.52 19.87 -82.69
CA PRO A 339 13.84 19.58 -81.42
C PRO A 339 14.13 18.19 -80.83
N GLU A 340 14.42 17.19 -81.64
CA GLU A 340 14.66 15.82 -81.17
C GLU A 340 16.07 15.68 -80.59
N VAL A 341 17.03 16.37 -81.20
CA VAL A 341 18.38 16.60 -80.63
C VAL A 341 18.28 17.35 -79.30
N GLN A 342 17.43 18.37 -79.22
CA GLN A 342 17.23 19.17 -78.02
C GLN A 342 16.46 18.43 -76.91
N ARG A 343 15.50 17.56 -77.26
CA ARG A 343 14.77 16.70 -76.31
C ARG A 343 15.68 15.72 -75.59
N VAL A 344 16.62 15.11 -76.31
CA VAL A 344 17.60 14.20 -75.70
C VAL A 344 18.49 14.96 -74.71
N ALA A 345 18.87 16.21 -75.03
CA ALA A 345 19.62 17.06 -74.12
C ALA A 345 18.81 17.51 -72.89
N GLU A 346 17.54 17.87 -73.07
CA GLU A 346 16.63 18.29 -71.98
C GLU A 346 16.28 17.14 -71.02
N HIS A 347 16.15 15.92 -71.54
CA HIS A 347 15.92 14.72 -70.74
C HIS A 347 17.06 14.51 -69.73
N LEU A 348 18.30 14.57 -70.20
CA LEU A 348 19.49 14.42 -69.36
C LEU A 348 19.62 15.55 -68.33
N ALA A 349 19.23 16.78 -68.69
CA ALA A 349 19.25 17.91 -67.76
C ALA A 349 18.22 17.77 -66.61
N LYS A 350 17.06 17.16 -66.91
CA LYS A 350 16.00 16.93 -65.93
C LYS A 350 16.37 15.88 -64.88
N GLU A 351 16.99 14.78 -65.29
CA GLU A 351 17.46 13.72 -64.39
C GLU A 351 18.48 14.26 -63.37
N ILE A 352 19.34 15.19 -63.78
CA ILE A 352 20.34 15.83 -62.90
C ILE A 352 19.66 16.69 -61.82
N SER A 353 18.61 17.43 -62.16
CA SER A 353 17.90 18.30 -61.22
C SER A 353 17.12 17.51 -60.16
N GLU A 354 16.49 16.40 -60.54
CA GLU A 354 15.75 15.53 -59.61
C GLU A 354 16.69 14.92 -58.57
N MET A 355 17.88 14.47 -58.99
CA MET A 355 18.90 13.96 -58.06
C MET A 355 19.44 15.03 -57.09
N GLN A 356 19.52 16.30 -57.51
CA GLN A 356 19.97 17.40 -56.66
C GLN A 356 18.93 17.80 -55.60
N GLU A 357 17.63 17.74 -55.93
CA GLU A 357 16.54 18.05 -54.98
C GLU A 357 16.44 16.99 -53.86
N HIS A 358 16.60 15.71 -54.22
CA HIS A 358 16.67 14.62 -53.25
C HIS A 358 17.84 14.78 -52.26
N LEU A 359 19.00 15.28 -52.70
CA LEU A 359 20.15 15.54 -51.85
C LEU A 359 19.89 16.66 -50.82
N CYS A 360 19.20 17.73 -51.22
CA CYS A 360 18.88 18.86 -50.34
C CYS A 360 17.90 18.49 -49.21
N GLN A 361 16.93 17.61 -49.46
CA GLN A 361 15.98 17.17 -48.42
C GLN A 361 16.63 16.34 -47.31
N VAL A 362 17.74 15.66 -47.61
CA VAL A 362 18.46 14.78 -46.66
C VAL A 362 19.59 15.54 -45.94
N ALA A 363 19.92 16.77 -46.36
CA ALA A 363 21.12 17.50 -45.95
C ALA A 363 21.12 18.09 -44.52
N ALA A 364 20.06 17.92 -43.72
CA ALA A 364 20.05 18.33 -42.31
C ALA A 364 19.94 17.12 -41.36
N PRO A 365 20.97 16.25 -41.30
CA PRO A 365 21.03 15.20 -40.28
C PRO A 365 21.13 15.85 -38.89
N ASN A 366 20.36 15.34 -37.93
CA ASN A 366 20.46 15.74 -36.53
C ASN A 366 21.80 15.27 -35.95
N SER A 367 22.84 16.10 -36.10
CA SER A 367 24.23 15.76 -35.76
C SER A 367 24.46 15.41 -34.28
N LYS A 368 23.49 15.72 -33.40
CA LYS A 368 23.54 15.39 -31.96
C LYS A 368 22.78 14.11 -31.60
N ALA A 369 22.16 13.43 -32.57
CA ALA A 369 21.38 12.22 -32.31
C ALA A 369 22.23 11.09 -31.74
N ASP A 370 23.45 10.91 -32.26
CA ASP A 370 24.36 9.85 -31.81
C ASP A 370 24.87 10.11 -30.39
N GLU A 371 25.26 11.35 -30.07
CA GLU A 371 25.68 11.74 -28.70
C GLU A 371 24.57 11.54 -27.67
N LEU A 372 23.32 11.91 -28.00
CA LEU A 372 22.16 11.70 -27.12
C LEU A 372 21.85 10.21 -26.94
N LEU A 373 22.02 9.40 -27.99
CA LEU A 373 21.83 7.97 -27.95
C LEU A 373 22.89 7.29 -27.08
N GLU A 374 24.16 7.68 -27.20
CA GLU A 374 25.25 7.19 -26.34
C GLU A 374 25.01 7.55 -24.87
N GLY A 375 24.71 8.81 -24.56
CA GLY A 375 24.43 9.23 -23.18
C GLY A 375 23.16 8.60 -22.58
N ALA A 376 22.19 8.20 -23.40
CA ALA A 376 21.03 7.42 -22.95
C ALA A 376 21.40 5.95 -22.70
N ARG A 377 22.25 5.35 -23.55
CA ARG A 377 22.75 3.98 -23.40
C ARG A 377 23.61 3.82 -22.14
N GLU A 378 24.50 4.78 -21.86
CA GLU A 378 25.33 4.76 -20.66
C GLU A 378 24.48 4.82 -19.39
N ARG A 379 23.55 5.77 -19.30
CA ARG A 379 22.62 5.87 -18.15
C ARG A 379 21.78 4.62 -17.97
N LEU A 380 21.34 4.00 -19.06
CA LEU A 380 20.59 2.74 -19.01
C LEU A 380 21.47 1.57 -18.55
N ALA A 381 22.73 1.51 -18.97
CA ALA A 381 23.67 0.50 -18.53
C ALA A 381 23.98 0.64 -17.03
N GLU A 382 24.26 1.86 -16.55
CA GLU A 382 24.53 2.16 -15.14
C GLU A 382 23.34 1.79 -14.25
N THR A 383 22.14 2.28 -14.58
CA THR A 383 20.92 1.96 -13.82
C THR A 383 20.57 0.46 -13.86
N SER A 384 20.82 -0.21 -14.98
CA SER A 384 20.63 -1.67 -15.08
C SER A 384 21.61 -2.43 -14.20
N GLU A 385 22.87 -1.98 -14.10
CA GLU A 385 23.85 -2.61 -13.22
C GLU A 385 23.49 -2.42 -11.75
N GLU A 386 23.14 -1.19 -11.34
CA GLU A 386 22.70 -0.90 -9.97
C GLU A 386 21.48 -1.76 -9.57
N PHE A 387 20.52 -1.91 -10.47
CA PHE A 387 19.34 -2.75 -10.25
C PHE A 387 19.71 -4.22 -10.05
N GLU A 388 20.58 -4.78 -10.91
CA GLU A 388 21.05 -6.17 -10.77
C GLU A 388 21.85 -6.37 -9.48
N GLN A 389 22.67 -5.40 -9.08
CA GLN A 389 23.37 -5.45 -7.79
C GLN A 389 22.40 -5.41 -6.60
N ALA A 390 21.40 -4.54 -6.60
CA ALA A 390 20.37 -4.47 -5.57
C ALA A 390 19.57 -5.78 -5.47
N LYS A 391 19.20 -6.35 -6.62
CA LYS A 391 18.50 -7.64 -6.71
C LYS A 391 19.35 -8.79 -6.16
N ARG A 392 20.66 -8.82 -6.43
CA ARG A 392 21.58 -9.81 -5.83
C ARG A 392 21.68 -9.65 -4.31
N LYS A 393 21.80 -8.41 -3.81
CA LYS A 393 21.82 -8.13 -2.36
C LYS A 393 20.53 -8.60 -1.69
N ALA A 394 19.37 -8.28 -2.27
CA ALA A 394 18.07 -8.70 -1.77
C ALA A 394 17.93 -10.23 -1.76
N LYS A 395 18.38 -10.92 -2.82
CA LYS A 395 18.36 -12.39 -2.87
C LYS A 395 19.26 -13.02 -1.80
N LYS A 396 20.44 -12.46 -1.56
CA LYS A 396 21.37 -12.91 -0.52
C LYS A 396 20.76 -12.72 0.87
N ALA A 397 20.23 -11.53 1.16
CA ALA A 397 19.57 -11.23 2.44
C ALA A 397 18.36 -12.16 2.68
N LYS A 398 17.55 -12.44 1.64
CA LYS A 398 16.44 -13.39 1.74
C LYS A 398 16.93 -14.80 2.09
N LEU A 399 18.00 -15.27 1.47
CA LEU A 399 18.55 -16.60 1.75
C LEU A 399 19.14 -16.71 3.16
N GLU A 400 19.82 -15.67 3.63
CA GLU A 400 20.32 -15.59 5.01
C GLU A 400 19.16 -15.55 6.03
N PHE A 401 18.10 -14.80 5.74
CA PHE A 401 16.89 -14.77 6.55
C PHE A 401 16.23 -16.15 6.64
N GLU A 402 16.01 -16.84 5.53
CA GLU A 402 15.43 -18.19 5.53
C GLU A 402 16.28 -19.19 6.32
N LYS A 403 17.61 -19.07 6.25
CA LYS A 403 18.52 -19.90 7.03
C LYS A 403 18.36 -19.67 8.53
N ILE A 404 18.34 -18.40 8.97
CA ILE A 404 18.18 -18.03 10.38
C ILE A 404 16.77 -18.40 10.87
N LYS A 405 15.75 -18.17 10.05
CA LYS A 405 14.36 -18.54 10.34
C LYS A 405 14.23 -20.03 10.62
N LYS A 406 14.83 -20.86 9.76
CA LYS A 406 14.87 -22.31 9.94
C LYS A 406 15.60 -22.71 11.21
N GLU A 407 16.79 -22.16 11.45
CA GLU A 407 17.57 -22.46 12.66
C GLU A 407 16.83 -22.07 13.94
N ARG A 408 16.13 -20.93 13.94
CA ARG A 408 15.28 -20.49 15.05
C ARG A 408 14.13 -21.46 15.28
N CYS A 409 13.43 -21.87 14.22
CA CYS A 409 12.32 -22.82 14.31
C CYS A 409 12.79 -24.18 14.82
N ASP A 410 13.90 -24.69 14.28
CA ASP A 410 14.49 -25.97 14.70
C ASP A 410 14.90 -25.95 16.19
N ARG A 411 15.50 -24.86 16.68
CA ARG A 411 15.87 -24.70 18.10
C ARG A 411 14.65 -24.59 19.00
N PHE A 412 13.61 -23.86 18.56
CA PHE A 412 12.36 -23.74 19.30
C PHE A 412 11.68 -25.10 19.43
N ASN A 413 11.50 -25.82 18.31
CA ASN A 413 10.82 -27.12 18.29
C ASN A 413 11.56 -28.16 19.12
N LYS A 414 12.90 -28.19 19.08
CA LYS A 414 13.70 -29.07 19.95
C LYS A 414 13.43 -28.86 21.43
N CYS A 415 13.37 -27.60 21.89
CA CYS A 415 13.06 -27.29 23.28
C CYS A 415 11.59 -27.63 23.59
N PHE A 416 10.68 -27.20 22.72
CA PHE A 416 9.24 -27.36 22.90
C PHE A 416 8.83 -28.84 22.96
N GLU A 417 9.27 -29.67 22.02
CA GLU A 417 9.00 -31.11 22.00
C GLU A 417 9.54 -31.81 23.25
N HIS A 418 10.74 -31.42 23.69
CA HIS A 418 11.31 -31.97 24.92
C HIS A 418 10.46 -31.62 26.15
N VAL A 419 10.11 -30.35 26.32
CA VAL A 419 9.30 -29.88 27.46
C VAL A 419 7.89 -30.48 27.41
N ALA A 420 7.24 -30.49 26.24
CA ALA A 420 5.92 -31.07 26.04
C ALA A 420 5.90 -32.59 26.28
N GLY A 421 6.99 -33.30 26.01
CA GLY A 421 7.12 -34.73 26.31
C GLY A 421 7.24 -35.05 27.80
N HIS A 422 7.84 -34.15 28.59
CA HIS A 422 8.10 -34.39 30.03
C HIS A 422 7.05 -33.77 30.96
N ILE A 423 6.32 -32.74 30.52
CA ILE A 423 5.40 -31.98 31.38
C ILE A 423 4.27 -32.85 31.97
N ASP A 424 3.70 -33.76 31.17
CA ASP A 424 2.61 -34.65 31.62
C ASP A 424 3.08 -35.61 32.72
N GLY A 425 4.28 -36.20 32.55
CA GLY A 425 4.88 -37.11 33.53
C GLY A 425 5.20 -36.40 34.85
N ILE A 426 5.74 -35.17 34.78
CA ILE A 426 6.05 -34.35 35.95
C ILE A 426 4.76 -33.94 36.67
N TYR A 427 3.73 -33.49 35.95
CA TYR A 427 2.45 -33.09 36.54
C TYR A 427 1.72 -34.27 37.22
N LYS A 428 1.76 -35.46 36.62
CA LYS A 428 1.25 -36.70 37.23
C LYS A 428 2.01 -37.07 38.51
N SER A 429 3.33 -36.90 38.52
CA SER A 429 4.19 -37.18 39.67
C SER A 429 3.92 -36.20 40.83
N LEU A 430 3.80 -34.90 40.52
CA LEU A 430 3.49 -33.85 41.49
C LEU A 430 2.09 -34.00 42.10
N SER A 431 1.08 -34.32 41.28
CA SER A 431 -0.30 -34.53 41.76
C SER A 431 -0.52 -35.90 42.42
N ARG A 432 0.40 -36.86 42.20
CA ARG A 432 0.31 -38.27 42.57
C ARG A 432 -1.01 -38.91 42.15
N ASN A 433 -1.48 -38.55 40.96
CA ASN A 433 -2.73 -39.06 40.42
C ASN A 433 -2.58 -39.35 38.92
N THR A 434 -2.89 -40.58 38.52
CA THR A 434 -2.79 -41.02 37.11
C THR A 434 -3.83 -40.37 36.21
N SER A 435 -4.91 -39.83 36.79
CA SER A 435 -5.97 -39.13 36.07
C SER A 435 -5.64 -37.66 35.77
N ALA A 436 -4.55 -37.12 36.35
CA ALA A 436 -4.08 -35.77 36.04
C ALA A 436 -3.38 -35.77 34.68
N GLN A 437 -3.57 -34.71 33.89
CA GLN A 437 -2.92 -34.56 32.59
C GLN A 437 -2.49 -33.12 32.37
N ALA A 438 -1.36 -32.91 31.70
CA ALA A 438 -0.90 -31.58 31.32
C ALA A 438 -0.38 -31.62 29.88
N TYR A 439 -0.72 -30.60 29.09
CA TYR A 439 -0.32 -30.51 27.69
C TYR A 439 -0.05 -29.07 27.27
N LEU A 440 0.98 -28.93 26.44
CA LEU A 440 1.41 -27.70 25.80
C LEU A 440 1.07 -27.80 24.32
N VAL A 441 0.41 -26.78 23.79
CA VAL A 441 0.03 -26.71 22.36
C VAL A 441 0.47 -25.36 21.81
N PRO A 442 1.28 -25.31 20.74
CA PRO A 442 1.59 -24.06 20.07
C PRO A 442 0.36 -23.60 19.29
N GLU A 443 0.03 -22.31 19.36
CA GLU A 443 -1.12 -21.75 18.61
C GLU A 443 -0.89 -21.84 17.10
N ASN A 444 0.36 -21.63 16.67
CA ASN A 444 0.77 -21.74 15.27
C ASN A 444 1.86 -22.82 15.09
N PRO A 445 1.60 -23.92 14.36
CA PRO A 445 2.58 -24.99 14.17
C PRO A 445 3.65 -24.69 13.11
N GLU A 446 3.42 -23.75 12.19
CA GLU A 446 4.42 -23.41 11.15
C GLU A 446 5.46 -22.42 11.68
N GLU A 447 5.00 -21.40 12.42
CA GLU A 447 5.85 -20.36 13.00
C GLU A 447 5.52 -20.18 14.49
N PRO A 448 5.95 -21.12 15.36
CA PRO A 448 5.51 -21.19 16.74
C PRO A 448 6.05 -20.05 17.63
N TYR A 449 6.94 -19.21 17.11
CA TYR A 449 7.48 -18.03 17.78
C TYR A 449 6.68 -16.74 17.49
N LEU A 450 5.68 -16.77 16.59
CA LEU A 450 4.84 -15.60 16.28
C LEU A 450 3.68 -15.43 17.27
N GLU A 451 3.15 -16.56 17.74
CA GLU A 451 1.96 -16.62 18.59
C GLU A 451 2.30 -17.26 19.95
N GLY A 452 1.29 -17.38 20.81
CA GLY A 452 1.45 -17.94 22.14
C GLY A 452 1.55 -19.46 22.15
N VAL A 453 1.87 -19.98 23.34
CA VAL A 453 1.73 -21.40 23.66
C VAL A 453 0.60 -21.55 24.67
N SER A 454 -0.39 -22.37 24.32
CA SER A 454 -1.50 -22.70 25.20
C SER A 454 -1.09 -23.79 26.17
N TYR A 455 -1.04 -23.45 27.47
CA TYR A 455 -0.79 -24.40 28.55
C TYR A 455 -2.10 -24.78 29.24
N ASN A 456 -2.45 -26.07 29.17
CA ASN A 456 -3.71 -26.57 29.70
C ASN A 456 -3.47 -27.78 30.61
N CYS A 457 -4.23 -27.85 31.71
CA CYS A 457 -4.10 -28.90 32.71
C CYS A 457 -5.47 -29.49 33.09
N VAL A 458 -5.50 -30.78 33.37
CA VAL A 458 -6.64 -31.51 33.91
C VAL A 458 -6.31 -31.91 35.34
N ALA A 459 -6.95 -31.25 36.29
CA ALA A 459 -6.86 -31.64 37.69
C ALA A 459 -7.63 -32.96 37.96
N PRO A 460 -7.24 -33.73 38.97
CA PRO A 460 -7.88 -35.01 39.30
C PRO A 460 -9.40 -34.89 39.49
N GLY A 461 -10.18 -35.69 38.76
CA GLY A 461 -11.64 -35.72 38.89
C GLY A 461 -12.38 -34.51 38.31
N LYS A 462 -11.68 -33.59 37.62
CA LYS A 462 -12.28 -32.42 36.96
C LYS A 462 -12.21 -32.55 35.43
N ARG A 463 -13.09 -31.82 34.75
CA ARG A 463 -13.07 -31.69 33.28
C ARG A 463 -11.97 -30.71 32.84
N PHE A 464 -11.59 -30.80 31.57
CA PHE A 464 -10.68 -29.89 30.88
C PHE A 464 -10.99 -28.41 31.20
N ARG A 465 -9.98 -27.65 31.65
CA ARG A 465 -10.08 -26.20 31.87
C ARG A 465 -8.79 -25.50 31.43
N ALA A 466 -8.93 -24.30 30.88
CA ALA A 466 -7.82 -23.39 30.65
C ALA A 466 -7.22 -22.91 31.99
N MET A 467 -5.95 -22.52 31.97
CA MET A 467 -5.18 -22.14 33.16
C MET A 467 -5.91 -21.10 34.04
N ASP A 468 -6.55 -20.11 33.44
CA ASP A 468 -7.25 -19.03 34.16
C ASP A 468 -8.37 -19.52 35.09
N ASN A 469 -8.99 -20.65 34.73
CA ASN A 469 -10.14 -21.24 35.42
C ASN A 469 -9.76 -22.31 36.47
N LEU A 470 -8.46 -22.46 36.77
CA LEU A 470 -7.94 -23.35 37.80
C LEU A 470 -7.91 -22.66 39.18
N SER A 471 -7.98 -23.47 40.23
CA SER A 471 -7.80 -23.00 41.62
C SER A 471 -6.38 -22.49 41.85
N GLY A 472 -6.17 -21.60 42.83
CA GLY A 472 -4.84 -21.06 43.17
C GLY A 472 -3.77 -22.15 43.41
N GLY A 473 -4.12 -23.20 44.16
CA GLY A 473 -3.21 -24.34 44.38
C GLY A 473 -2.98 -25.20 43.14
N GLU A 474 -3.98 -25.33 42.25
CA GLU A 474 -3.83 -26.03 40.97
C GLU A 474 -2.94 -25.24 40.00
N LYS A 475 -3.05 -23.90 40.00
CA LYS A 475 -2.17 -23.00 39.25
C LYS A 475 -0.72 -23.09 39.76
N ALA A 476 -0.51 -23.11 41.08
CA ALA A 476 0.81 -23.28 41.67
C ALA A 476 1.45 -24.63 41.29
N LEU A 477 0.69 -25.73 41.35
CA LEU A 477 1.17 -27.05 40.96
C LEU A 477 1.51 -27.14 39.46
N ALA A 478 0.66 -26.56 38.61
CA ALA A 478 0.88 -26.49 37.17
C ALA A 478 2.10 -25.62 36.82
N ALA A 479 2.32 -24.52 37.54
CA ALA A 479 3.50 -23.67 37.35
C ALA A 479 4.79 -24.38 37.78
N LEU A 480 4.79 -25.07 38.91
CA LEU A 480 5.91 -25.91 39.36
C LEU A 480 6.21 -27.02 38.34
N ALA A 481 5.18 -27.70 37.82
CA ALA A 481 5.36 -28.73 36.80
C ALA A 481 6.03 -28.19 35.53
N LEU A 482 5.62 -27.01 35.07
CA LEU A 482 6.24 -26.34 33.93
C LEU A 482 7.69 -25.94 34.23
N LEU A 483 7.97 -25.42 35.43
CA LEU A 483 9.33 -25.04 35.86
C LEU A 483 10.28 -26.24 35.81
N PHE A 484 9.88 -27.37 36.38
CA PHE A 484 10.67 -28.62 36.34
C PHE A 484 10.76 -29.22 34.94
N ALA A 485 9.73 -29.07 34.10
CA ALA A 485 9.79 -29.51 32.70
C ALA A 485 10.80 -28.68 31.89
N VAL A 486 10.87 -27.37 32.08
CA VAL A 486 11.89 -26.51 31.46
C VAL A 486 13.29 -26.85 31.98
N HIS A 487 13.42 -27.10 33.28
CA HIS A 487 14.68 -27.53 33.89
C HIS A 487 15.22 -28.83 33.29
N SER A 488 14.34 -29.77 32.92
CA SER A 488 14.76 -31.03 32.28
C SER A 488 15.47 -30.83 30.94
N TYR A 489 15.19 -29.73 30.22
CA TYR A 489 15.87 -29.40 28.97
C TYR A 489 17.20 -28.66 29.20
N ASN A 490 17.22 -27.73 30.16
CA ASN A 490 18.42 -27.00 30.53
C ASN A 490 18.61 -26.99 32.05
N ALA A 491 19.48 -27.88 32.53
CA ALA A 491 19.69 -28.09 33.95
C ALA A 491 20.41 -26.88 34.57
N ALA A 492 19.69 -26.10 35.38
CA ALA A 492 20.27 -25.06 36.21
C ALA A 492 20.98 -25.67 37.44
N PRO A 493 22.11 -25.09 37.88
CA PRO A 493 22.92 -25.65 38.96
C PRO A 493 22.20 -25.62 40.33
N PHE A 494 21.33 -24.64 40.57
CA PHE A 494 20.54 -24.54 41.79
C PHE A 494 19.20 -23.82 41.53
N PHE A 495 18.23 -24.04 42.41
CA PHE A 495 16.95 -23.33 42.43
C PHE A 495 16.69 -22.70 43.79
N VAL A 496 16.08 -21.52 43.77
CA VAL A 496 15.54 -20.87 44.95
C VAL A 496 14.03 -20.77 44.78
N LEU A 497 13.29 -21.32 45.74
CA LEU A 497 11.82 -21.35 45.76
C LEU A 497 11.37 -20.61 47.02
N ASP A 498 10.75 -19.44 46.84
CA ASP A 498 10.30 -18.58 47.92
C ASP A 498 8.78 -18.67 48.09
N GLU A 499 8.33 -19.06 49.28
CA GLU A 499 6.92 -19.17 49.69
C GLU A 499 5.98 -19.87 48.68
N ILE A 500 6.50 -20.87 47.95
CA ILE A 500 5.75 -21.59 46.92
C ILE A 500 4.55 -22.39 47.47
N ASP A 501 4.50 -22.58 48.78
CA ASP A 501 3.49 -23.33 49.51
C ASP A 501 2.38 -22.45 50.10
N ALA A 502 2.44 -21.13 49.92
CA ALA A 502 1.40 -20.21 50.38
C ALA A 502 0.01 -20.52 49.78
N ALA A 503 -0.03 -20.97 48.53
CA ALA A 503 -1.26 -21.31 47.80
C ALA A 503 -1.59 -22.81 47.80
N LEU A 504 -0.77 -23.65 48.43
CA LEU A 504 -0.93 -25.10 48.48
C LEU A 504 -1.56 -25.54 49.81
N ASP A 505 -2.41 -26.56 49.77
CA ASP A 505 -2.95 -27.22 50.94
C ASP A 505 -1.96 -28.25 51.49
N ASN A 506 -2.04 -28.56 52.79
CA ASN A 506 -1.10 -29.47 53.47
C ASN A 506 -1.00 -30.84 52.77
N THR A 507 -2.07 -31.32 52.12
CA THR A 507 -2.03 -32.60 51.40
C THR A 507 -1.19 -32.55 50.13
N ASN A 508 -1.21 -31.43 49.39
CA ASN A 508 -0.38 -31.26 48.20
C ASN A 508 1.03 -30.77 48.53
N ILE A 509 1.22 -29.97 49.59
CA ILE A 509 2.56 -29.60 50.11
C ILE A 509 3.39 -30.85 50.38
N GLY A 510 2.82 -31.84 51.09
CA GLY A 510 3.52 -33.09 51.37
C GLY A 510 3.88 -33.92 50.12
N LYS A 511 3.17 -33.75 49.00
CA LYS A 511 3.49 -34.41 47.72
C LYS A 511 4.61 -33.67 47.00
N VAL A 512 4.51 -32.33 46.95
CA VAL A 512 5.51 -31.44 46.33
C VAL A 512 6.85 -31.56 47.06
N ALA A 513 6.85 -31.54 48.40
CA ALA A 513 8.06 -31.70 49.20
C ALA A 513 8.77 -33.03 48.89
N ARG A 514 8.04 -34.15 48.81
CA ARG A 514 8.63 -35.45 48.43
C ARG A 514 9.20 -35.45 47.01
N PHE A 515 8.48 -34.85 46.06
CA PHE A 515 8.95 -34.73 44.69
C PHE A 515 10.25 -33.91 44.61
N ILE A 516 10.32 -32.80 45.35
CA ILE A 516 11.53 -31.96 45.46
C ILE A 516 12.70 -32.76 46.04
N CYS A 517 12.48 -33.51 47.12
CA CYS A 517 13.52 -34.37 47.72
C CYS A 517 14.00 -35.46 46.74
N GLU A 518 13.08 -36.11 46.02
CA GLU A 518 13.42 -37.12 45.00
C GLU A 518 14.26 -36.50 43.87
N LYS A 519 13.87 -35.29 43.40
CA LYS A 519 14.62 -34.59 42.34
C LYS A 519 15.95 -34.01 42.80
N SER A 520 16.07 -33.62 44.06
CA SER A 520 17.34 -33.13 44.59
C SER A 520 18.44 -34.19 44.54
N LYS A 521 18.07 -35.46 44.76
CA LYS A 521 18.98 -36.62 44.69
C LYS A 521 19.51 -36.93 43.28
N GLU A 522 18.87 -36.43 42.23
CA GLU A 522 19.23 -36.70 40.83
C GLU A 522 20.23 -35.70 40.23
N ASN A 523 20.84 -34.82 41.04
CA ASN A 523 21.75 -33.71 40.71
C ASN A 523 21.10 -32.32 40.65
N MET A 524 20.28 -31.96 41.64
CA MET A 524 19.66 -30.63 41.72
C MET A 524 19.78 -30.06 43.14
N GLN A 525 20.40 -28.89 43.28
CA GLN A 525 20.39 -28.16 44.55
C GLN A 525 19.14 -27.29 44.65
N LEU A 526 18.32 -27.48 45.68
CA LEU A 526 17.15 -26.64 45.95
C LEU A 526 17.27 -25.95 47.29
N ILE A 527 17.04 -24.64 47.29
CA ILE A 527 16.89 -23.80 48.48
C ILE A 527 15.42 -23.40 48.53
N VAL A 528 14.71 -23.84 49.56
CA VAL A 528 13.28 -23.58 49.72
C VAL A 528 13.06 -22.73 50.97
N ILE A 529 12.40 -21.58 50.80
CA ILE A 529 11.98 -20.71 51.89
C ILE A 529 10.49 -20.98 52.12
N SER A 530 10.15 -21.43 53.32
CA SER A 530 8.80 -21.87 53.67
C SER A 530 8.58 -21.74 55.18
N LEU A 531 7.32 -21.46 55.54
CA LEU A 531 6.84 -21.46 56.93
C LEU A 531 6.06 -22.74 57.29
N LYS A 532 5.91 -23.69 56.37
CA LYS A 532 5.11 -24.91 56.56
C LYS A 532 5.98 -26.06 57.03
N GLU A 533 5.60 -26.64 58.17
CA GLU A 533 6.26 -27.81 58.77
C GLU A 533 6.43 -28.95 57.77
N GLU A 534 5.42 -29.26 56.96
CA GLU A 534 5.48 -30.37 56.01
C GLU A 534 6.54 -30.22 54.91
N THR A 535 6.99 -28.99 54.62
CA THR A 535 7.98 -28.65 53.60
C THR A 535 9.40 -28.84 54.15
N TYR A 536 9.72 -28.19 55.28
CA TYR A 536 11.09 -28.17 55.81
C TYR A 536 11.43 -29.39 56.68
N ASN A 537 10.44 -30.16 57.16
CA ASN A 537 10.68 -31.42 57.89
C ASN A 537 11.39 -32.50 57.04
N ARG A 538 11.49 -32.32 55.72
CA ARG A 538 12.16 -33.25 54.79
C ARG A 538 13.45 -32.68 54.19
N ALA A 539 13.91 -31.54 54.67
CA ALA A 539 15.15 -30.93 54.21
C ALA A 539 16.37 -31.64 54.83
N ASP A 540 17.49 -31.64 54.10
CA ASP A 540 18.76 -32.16 54.62
C ASP A 540 19.41 -31.17 55.60
N ALA A 541 19.21 -29.87 55.41
CA ALA A 541 19.69 -28.81 56.29
C ALA A 541 18.65 -27.67 56.39
N LEU A 542 18.59 -27.04 57.56
CA LEU A 542 17.76 -25.87 57.84
C LEU A 542 18.64 -24.63 58.01
N VAL A 543 18.17 -23.52 57.46
CA VAL A 543 18.76 -22.20 57.65
C VAL A 543 17.72 -21.33 58.35
N GLY A 544 17.93 -21.08 59.64
CA GLY A 544 17.08 -20.23 60.46
C GLY A 544 17.56 -18.78 60.41
N ILE A 545 16.63 -17.85 60.25
CA ILE A 545 16.91 -16.41 60.27
C ILE A 545 16.17 -15.82 61.47
N TYR A 546 16.87 -15.05 62.31
CA TYR A 546 16.25 -14.37 63.45
C TYR A 546 16.72 -12.91 63.54
N PRO A 547 15.84 -11.99 64.00
CA PRO A 547 16.21 -10.61 64.23
C PRO A 547 17.04 -10.48 65.51
N LEU A 548 18.15 -9.74 65.46
CA LEU A 548 18.92 -9.40 66.65
C LEU A 548 18.22 -8.23 67.36
N MET A 549 17.70 -8.44 68.56
CA MET A 549 16.89 -7.43 69.28
C MET A 549 17.72 -6.31 69.95
N GLU A 550 19.05 -6.30 69.80
CA GLU A 550 19.93 -5.29 70.37
C GLU A 550 20.25 -4.20 69.34
N GLU A 551 19.48 -3.12 69.39
CA GLU A 551 19.71 -1.76 68.84
C GLU A 551 19.94 -1.57 67.32
N ILE A 552 20.12 -2.63 66.52
CA ILE A 552 20.32 -2.52 65.07
C ILE A 552 19.40 -3.51 64.35
N ASN A 553 18.67 -3.06 63.31
CA ASN A 553 17.83 -3.88 62.43
C ASN A 553 18.68 -4.85 61.56
N CYS A 554 19.43 -5.74 62.21
CA CYS A 554 20.24 -6.77 61.58
C CYS A 554 19.60 -8.14 61.77
N SER A 555 19.53 -8.92 60.68
CA SER A 555 19.14 -10.34 60.74
C SER A 555 20.41 -11.19 60.85
N GLN A 556 20.41 -12.18 61.75
CA GLN A 556 21.46 -13.18 61.87
C GLN A 556 20.97 -14.54 61.35
N ILE A 557 21.93 -15.40 60.98
CA ILE A 557 21.69 -16.69 60.36
C ILE A 557 22.20 -17.77 61.30
N LEU A 558 21.36 -18.77 61.56
CA LEU A 558 21.69 -20.03 62.21
C LEU A 558 21.53 -21.15 61.18
N THR A 559 22.42 -22.14 61.19
CA THR A 559 22.31 -23.30 60.31
C THR A 559 22.28 -24.57 61.14
N LEU A 560 21.39 -25.49 60.80
CA LEU A 560 21.22 -26.78 61.45
C LEU A 560 21.23 -27.89 60.40
N ASP A 561 22.06 -28.90 60.60
CA ASP A 561 22.13 -30.09 59.76
C ASP A 561 21.14 -31.15 60.28
N LEU A 562 20.17 -31.54 59.45
CA LEU A 562 19.12 -32.49 59.79
C LEU A 562 19.49 -33.94 59.45
N THR A 563 20.54 -34.17 58.65
CA THR A 563 20.94 -35.53 58.25
C THR A 563 21.28 -36.42 59.44
N GLN A 564 21.69 -35.82 60.56
CA GLN A 564 22.06 -36.48 61.81
C GLN A 564 20.86 -37.05 62.59
N TYR A 565 19.64 -36.68 62.22
CA TYR A 565 18.41 -37.03 62.95
C TYR A 565 17.46 -37.92 62.13
N ASN A 566 17.81 -38.26 60.88
CA ASN A 566 16.97 -39.09 60.01
C ASN A 566 16.75 -40.52 60.55
N ASP A 567 17.73 -41.09 61.25
CA ASP A 567 17.68 -42.47 61.76
C ASP A 567 16.69 -42.65 62.93
N MET A 568 16.36 -41.58 63.68
CA MET A 568 15.42 -41.68 64.82
C MET A 568 13.95 -41.74 64.36
N VAL A 569 13.65 -41.30 63.14
CA VAL A 569 12.26 -41.24 62.63
C VAL A 569 11.80 -42.60 62.09
N GLU A 570 12.70 -43.42 61.52
CA GLU A 570 12.37 -44.77 61.05
C GLU A 570 12.13 -45.75 62.21
N GLU A 571 12.90 -45.66 63.31
CA GLU A 571 12.67 -46.49 64.50
C GLU A 571 11.35 -46.16 65.21
N THR A 572 10.89 -44.91 65.17
CA THR A 572 9.64 -44.50 65.83
C THR A 572 8.39 -44.96 65.05
N GLN A 573 8.47 -45.10 63.73
CA GLN A 573 7.37 -45.67 62.92
C GLN A 573 7.29 -47.20 63.01
N ALA A 574 8.43 -47.89 63.19
CA ALA A 574 8.45 -49.34 63.41
C ALA A 574 7.94 -49.72 64.82
N THR A 575 8.24 -48.92 65.84
CA THR A 575 7.87 -49.19 67.24
C THR A 575 6.42 -48.84 67.60
N ALA A 576 5.70 -48.05 66.79
CA ALA A 576 4.28 -47.75 67.02
C ALA A 576 3.33 -48.97 66.85
N THR A 577 3.84 -50.14 66.46
CA THR A 577 3.08 -51.41 66.43
C THR A 577 3.37 -52.32 67.64
N GLY A 578 4.26 -51.94 68.55
CA GLY A 578 4.65 -52.73 69.72
C GLY A 578 4.50 -51.95 71.01
N SER A 579 3.58 -52.38 71.86
CA SER A 579 3.44 -51.94 73.25
C SER A 579 4.72 -52.18 74.04
N GLU A 580 5.32 -51.15 74.63
CA GLU A 580 5.79 -51.15 76.03
C GLU A 580 6.38 -49.79 76.46
N SER A 581 6.22 -49.51 77.76
CA SER A 581 6.54 -48.29 78.49
C SER A 581 8.04 -48.01 78.61
N PHE A 582 8.47 -46.76 78.36
CA PHE A 582 9.76 -46.26 78.86
C PHE A 582 9.67 -44.84 79.45
N ARG A 583 10.54 -44.67 80.45
CA ARG A 583 10.56 -43.68 81.51
C ARG A 583 10.98 -42.27 81.06
N THR A 584 10.35 -41.28 81.68
CA THR A 584 10.78 -39.90 81.80
C THR A 584 12.11 -39.78 82.55
N THR A 585 13.20 -39.43 81.85
CA THR A 585 14.36 -38.74 82.44
C THR A 585 15.28 -38.18 81.34
N GLU A 586 15.82 -36.98 81.61
CA GLU A 586 16.99 -36.34 80.96
C GLU A 586 16.76 -35.51 79.67
N LEU A 587 16.03 -34.39 79.84
CA LEU A 587 16.25 -33.15 79.08
C LEU A 587 17.20 -32.25 79.90
N SER A 588 18.49 -32.52 79.87
CA SER A 588 19.50 -31.57 80.33
C SER A 588 20.80 -31.79 79.57
N SER A 589 21.01 -30.99 78.52
CA SER A 589 22.29 -30.53 77.96
C SER A 589 22.06 -30.10 76.51
N ILE A 590 21.50 -28.89 76.33
CA ILE A 590 21.67 -28.15 75.08
C ILE A 590 22.79 -27.15 75.36
N GLU A 591 24.02 -27.54 75.05
CA GLU A 591 25.13 -26.59 74.97
C GLU A 591 24.98 -25.80 73.67
N MET A 592 24.43 -24.59 73.79
CA MET A 592 24.61 -23.54 72.79
C MET A 592 26.09 -23.15 72.77
N VAL A 593 26.79 -23.52 71.70
CA VAL A 593 28.09 -22.95 71.38
C VAL A 593 27.85 -21.55 70.80
N ARG A 594 28.42 -20.56 71.47
CA ARG A 594 28.36 -19.11 71.18
C ARG A 594 28.95 -18.72 69.83
#